data_AF-F0IFW7-F1
#
_entry.id   AF-F0IFW7-F1
#
_cell.length_a   1.000
_cell.length_b   1.000
_cell.length_c   1.000
_cell.angle_alpha   90.00
_cell.angle_beta   90.00
_cell.angle_gamma   90.00
#
_symmetry.space_group_name_H-M   'P 1'
#
loop_
_entity.id
_entity.type
_entity.pdbx_description
1 polymer ?
#
loop_
_entity_poly.entity_id
_entity_poly.type
_entity_poly.pdbx_seq_one_letter_code
_entity_poly.pdbx_strand_id
1 'polypeptide(L)'
;MKDDLYYVDIDKFLGFHKLKKSLNKEVNALFHKGTIDFLTYKDNPFYELIPYRQNEFDTPPFATKKIQISDSITSILYAYIIEDGEPRIELQTFDKQGNYIDSIILYYRLVDECSSERTFCIDKNFKIKIQTEFGCTAIEKDDEDFNFEQTDTFKITETGKIVKQ
;
A
#
# COMPACT_ATOMS: atom_id res chain seq x y z
N MET A 1 8.31 -12.83 23.55
CA MET A 1 9.23 -12.55 22.43
C MET A 1 8.97 -13.56 21.31
N LYS A 2 7.85 -13.38 20.62
CA LYS A 2 7.37 -14.17 19.48
C LYS A 2 6.37 -13.21 18.85
N ASP A 3 6.85 -12.35 17.96
CA ASP A 3 6.07 -11.63 16.93
C ASP A 3 6.88 -10.49 16.27
N ASP A 4 8.12 -10.22 16.71
CA ASP A 4 9.00 -9.21 16.09
C ASP A 4 9.36 -9.49 14.61
N LEU A 5 9.06 -10.68 14.10
CA LEU A 5 9.30 -11.03 12.70
C LEU A 5 8.09 -10.73 11.79
N TYR A 6 6.93 -10.38 12.33
CA TYR A 6 5.73 -10.14 11.53
C TYR A 6 5.92 -9.02 10.50
N TYR A 7 6.57 -7.95 10.92
CA TYR A 7 6.79 -6.72 10.16
C TYR A 7 7.97 -6.80 9.19
N VAL A 8 8.88 -7.77 9.35
CA VAL A 8 10.10 -7.90 8.54
C VAL A 8 10.15 -9.18 7.68
N ASP A 9 9.19 -10.10 7.87
CA ASP A 9 9.06 -11.34 7.11
C ASP A 9 7.77 -11.34 6.29
N ILE A 10 7.92 -11.17 4.97
CA ILE A 10 6.78 -11.08 4.04
C ILE A 10 5.90 -12.33 4.07
N ASP A 11 6.46 -13.52 4.31
CA ASP A 11 5.67 -14.75 4.34
C ASP A 11 4.80 -14.83 5.60
N LYS A 12 5.27 -14.27 6.72
CA LYS A 12 4.46 -14.14 7.94
C LYS A 12 3.36 -13.11 7.80
N PHE A 13 3.68 -11.93 7.25
CA PHE A 13 2.69 -10.90 6.96
C PHE A 13 1.55 -11.44 6.09
N LEU A 14 1.90 -12.09 4.97
CA LEU A 14 0.93 -12.69 4.07
C LEU A 14 0.12 -13.80 4.74
N GLY A 15 0.78 -14.66 5.53
CA GLY A 15 0.13 -15.75 6.27
C GLY A 15 -0.92 -15.26 7.27
N PHE A 16 -0.59 -14.23 8.04
CA PHE A 16 -1.49 -13.61 9.03
C PHE A 16 -2.75 -13.04 8.37
N HIS A 17 -2.59 -12.31 7.27
CA HIS A 17 -3.69 -11.73 6.49
C HIS A 17 -4.35 -12.71 5.52
N LYS A 18 -3.94 -13.98 5.51
CA LYS A 18 -4.46 -15.04 4.63
C LYS A 18 -4.34 -14.69 3.14
N LEU A 19 -3.29 -13.93 2.79
CA LEU A 19 -2.94 -13.60 1.41
C LEU A 19 -2.03 -14.67 0.84
N LYS A 20 -2.19 -14.98 -0.46
CA LYS A 20 -1.38 -15.98 -1.14
C LYS A 20 -0.32 -15.31 -1.98
N LYS A 21 0.95 -15.62 -1.72
CA LYS A 21 2.09 -15.21 -2.53
C LYS A 21 2.03 -15.87 -3.92
N SER A 22 2.14 -15.09 -4.99
CA SER A 22 2.34 -15.61 -6.35
C SER A 22 3.78 -16.13 -6.51
N LEU A 23 3.91 -17.38 -6.95
CA LEU A 23 5.20 -17.97 -7.36
C LEU A 23 5.54 -17.67 -8.84
N ASN A 24 4.65 -16.99 -9.56
CA ASN A 24 4.90 -16.60 -10.94
C ASN A 24 5.84 -15.37 -10.98
N LYS A 25 7.09 -15.61 -11.39
CA LYS A 25 8.13 -14.58 -11.47
C LYS A 25 7.83 -13.49 -12.49
N GLU A 26 7.17 -13.82 -13.61
CA GLU A 26 6.83 -12.84 -14.65
C GLU A 26 5.83 -11.82 -14.12
N VAL A 27 4.81 -12.28 -13.39
CA VAL A 27 3.81 -11.40 -12.77
C VAL A 27 4.44 -10.53 -11.70
N ASN A 28 5.35 -11.07 -10.87
CA ASN A 28 6.05 -10.29 -9.86
C ASN A 28 6.97 -9.22 -10.49
N ALA A 29 7.57 -9.52 -11.64
CA ALA A 29 8.45 -8.60 -12.36
C ALA A 29 7.71 -7.43 -13.04
N LEU A 30 6.38 -7.48 -13.16
CA LEU A 30 5.58 -6.36 -13.66
C LEU A 30 5.51 -5.20 -12.67
N PHE A 31 5.89 -5.40 -11.41
CA PHE A 31 5.83 -4.36 -10.39
C PHE A 31 6.60 -3.09 -10.82
N HIS A 32 5.88 -1.98 -10.90
CA HIS A 32 6.43 -0.66 -11.14
C HIS A 32 6.83 0.01 -9.82
N LYS A 33 8.02 0.61 -9.75
CA LYS A 33 8.53 1.26 -8.53
C LYS A 33 8.16 2.74 -8.49
N GLY A 34 8.30 3.38 -7.33
CA GLY A 34 8.21 4.85 -7.27
C GLY A 34 6.78 5.40 -7.23
N THR A 35 5.82 4.64 -6.69
CA THR A 35 4.42 5.05 -6.55
C THR A 35 4.29 6.35 -5.78
N ILE A 36 3.72 7.38 -6.41
CA ILE A 36 3.47 8.68 -5.77
C ILE A 36 2.17 8.55 -4.99
N ASP A 37 2.23 8.74 -3.67
CA ASP A 37 1.03 8.67 -2.85
C ASP A 37 0.12 9.89 -3.05
N PHE A 38 -1.17 9.69 -2.80
CA PHE A 38 -2.19 10.74 -2.97
C PHE A 38 -2.27 11.69 -1.76
N LEU A 39 -1.85 11.24 -0.56
CA LEU A 39 -1.71 12.11 0.60
C LEU A 39 -0.42 12.90 0.43
N THR A 40 -0.56 14.22 0.34
CA THR A 40 0.61 15.10 0.28
C THR A 40 1.02 15.49 1.69
N TYR A 41 2.25 16.01 1.85
CA TYR A 41 2.69 16.63 3.11
C TYR A 41 1.75 17.75 3.59
N LYS A 42 1.03 18.41 2.67
CA LYS A 42 0.02 19.41 3.05
C LYS A 42 -1.18 18.78 3.75
N ASP A 43 -1.58 17.58 3.33
CA ASP A 43 -2.73 16.86 3.88
C ASP A 43 -2.34 16.10 5.16
N ASN A 44 -1.12 15.55 5.20
CA ASN A 44 -0.52 14.91 6.36
C ASN A 44 0.94 15.40 6.53
N PRO A 45 1.18 16.45 7.34
CA PRO A 45 2.52 17.00 7.53
C PRO A 45 3.41 16.15 8.44
N PHE A 46 2.87 15.10 9.05
CA PHE A 46 3.60 14.26 10.01
C PHE A 46 4.21 13.02 9.37
N TYR A 47 3.65 12.57 8.23
CA TYR A 47 4.10 11.35 7.59
C TYR A 47 4.02 11.45 6.08
N GLU A 48 5.20 11.48 5.44
CA GLU A 48 5.36 11.36 4.00
C GLU A 48 5.62 9.88 3.65
N LEU A 49 4.75 9.30 2.84
CA LEU A 49 4.92 7.92 2.38
C LEU A 49 6.11 7.80 1.42
N ILE A 50 7.17 7.15 1.90
CA ILE A 50 8.36 6.87 1.11
C ILE A 50 8.01 5.83 0.04
N PRO A 51 8.13 6.11 -1.26
CA PRO A 51 7.80 5.13 -2.30
C PRO A 51 8.77 3.96 -2.30
N TYR A 52 8.30 2.76 -2.67
CA TYR A 52 9.18 1.60 -2.84
C TYR A 52 10.20 1.85 -3.96
N ARG A 53 11.49 1.71 -3.63
CA ARG A 53 12.61 1.87 -4.58
C ARG A 53 13.50 0.64 -4.69
N GLN A 54 13.27 -0.39 -3.87
CA GLN A 54 14.14 -1.57 -3.74
C GLN A 54 15.49 -1.19 -3.13
N ASN A 55 15.43 -0.67 -1.91
CA ASN A 55 16.60 -0.54 -1.04
C ASN A 55 17.13 -1.93 -0.65
N GLU A 56 18.32 -1.96 -0.04
CA GLU A 56 18.99 -3.21 0.34
C GLU A 56 18.15 -4.08 1.30
N PHE A 57 17.35 -3.44 2.15
CA PHE A 57 16.54 -4.09 3.18
C PHE A 57 15.08 -4.28 2.79
N ASP A 58 14.66 -3.77 1.63
CA ASP A 58 13.32 -3.97 1.11
C ASP A 58 13.13 -5.45 0.72
N THR A 59 11.99 -6.03 1.07
CA THR A 59 11.62 -7.34 0.51
C THR A 59 11.16 -7.17 -0.95
N PRO A 60 11.39 -8.16 -1.83
CA PRO A 60 10.83 -8.14 -3.17
C PRO A 60 9.29 -8.01 -3.15
N PRO A 61 8.68 -7.30 -4.12
CA PRO A 61 7.24 -7.24 -4.25
C PRO A 61 6.69 -8.55 -4.80
N PHE A 62 5.64 -9.05 -4.16
CA PHE A 62 4.95 -10.26 -4.58
C PHE A 62 3.51 -9.96 -4.93
N ALA A 63 3.07 -10.41 -6.11
CA ALA A 63 1.67 -10.37 -6.46
C ALA A 63 0.88 -11.28 -5.52
N THR A 64 -0.21 -10.76 -4.96
CA THR A 64 -1.11 -11.49 -4.05
C THR A 64 -2.46 -11.77 -4.69
N LYS A 65 -2.91 -10.91 -5.60
CA LYS A 65 -4.18 -11.06 -6.31
C LYS A 65 -4.15 -10.34 -7.65
N LYS A 66 -4.60 -11.02 -8.69
CA LYS A 66 -4.92 -10.43 -10.00
C LYS A 66 -6.42 -10.15 -10.06
N ILE A 67 -6.80 -8.98 -10.56
CA ILE A 67 -8.18 -8.52 -10.68
C ILE A 67 -8.38 -8.05 -12.13
N GLN A 68 -9.28 -8.70 -12.87
CA GLN A 68 -9.63 -8.24 -14.20
C GLN A 68 -10.62 -7.07 -14.07
N ILE A 69 -10.26 -5.89 -14.57
CA ILE A 69 -11.12 -4.70 -14.53
C ILE A 69 -12.01 -4.65 -15.77
N SER A 70 -11.42 -4.93 -16.93
CA SER A 70 -12.07 -5.04 -18.24
C SER A 70 -11.23 -5.95 -19.14
N ASP A 71 -11.64 -6.25 -20.37
CA ASP A 71 -10.83 -7.05 -21.31
C ASP A 71 -9.46 -6.43 -21.64
N SER A 72 -9.33 -5.11 -21.45
CA SER A 72 -8.12 -4.35 -21.75
C SER A 72 -7.29 -3.98 -20.53
N ILE A 73 -7.86 -4.03 -19.31
CA ILE A 73 -7.23 -3.57 -18.08
C ILE A 73 -7.19 -4.67 -17.03
N THR A 74 -5.99 -4.90 -16.51
CA THR A 74 -5.74 -5.77 -15.36
C THR A 74 -5.25 -4.92 -14.20
N SER A 75 -5.70 -5.23 -12.99
CA SER A 75 -5.09 -4.74 -11.76
C SER A 75 -4.42 -5.89 -11.00
N ILE A 76 -3.31 -5.59 -10.32
CA ILE A 76 -2.59 -6.54 -9.48
C ILE A 76 -2.35 -5.89 -8.12
N LEU A 77 -2.70 -6.62 -7.05
CA LEU A 77 -2.27 -6.31 -5.69
C LEU A 77 -0.89 -6.91 -5.45
N TYR A 78 0.06 -6.06 -5.07
CA TYR A 78 1.38 -6.46 -4.63
C TYR A 78 1.50 -6.24 -3.13
N ALA A 79 2.27 -7.10 -2.48
CA ALA A 79 2.68 -6.92 -1.10
C ALA A 79 4.20 -6.94 -1.01
N TYR A 80 4.73 -6.08 -0.17
CA TYR A 80 6.15 -5.95 0.15
C TYR A 80 6.30 -5.30 1.51
N ILE A 81 7.48 -5.40 2.08
CA ILE A 81 7.94 -4.71 3.28
C ILE A 81 9.10 -3.82 2.86
N ILE A 82 9.12 -2.58 3.35
CA ILE A 82 10.24 -1.66 3.15
C ILE A 82 11.25 -1.75 4.32
N GLU A 83 12.42 -1.14 4.14
CA GLU A 83 13.55 -1.08 5.08
C GLU A 83 13.19 -0.90 6.57
N ASP A 84 12.17 -0.10 6.91
CA ASP A 84 11.73 0.15 8.30
C ASP A 84 10.75 -0.91 8.85
N GLY A 85 10.57 -2.03 8.16
CA GLY A 85 9.63 -3.08 8.57
C GLY A 85 8.16 -2.69 8.35
N GLU A 86 7.86 -1.71 7.50
CA GLU A 86 6.47 -1.37 7.19
C GLU A 86 5.93 -2.27 6.07
N PRO A 87 5.01 -3.21 6.35
CA PRO A 87 4.36 -3.98 5.31
C PRO A 87 3.38 -3.09 4.56
N ARG A 88 3.36 -3.26 3.24
CA ARG A 88 2.48 -2.53 2.34
C ARG A 88 1.69 -3.45 1.45
N ILE A 89 0.49 -3.01 1.10
CA ILE A 89 -0.26 -3.54 -0.04
C ILE A 89 -0.46 -2.39 -1.02
N GLU A 90 -0.03 -2.62 -2.25
CA GLU A 90 -0.11 -1.65 -3.33
C GLU A 90 -0.93 -2.25 -4.48
N LEU A 91 -1.82 -1.44 -5.04
CA LEU A 91 -2.56 -1.78 -6.24
C LEU A 91 -1.91 -1.10 -7.42
N GLN A 92 -1.58 -1.89 -8.45
CA GLN A 92 -1.12 -1.37 -9.73
C GLN A 92 -2.07 -1.81 -10.84
N THR A 93 -2.14 -0.99 -11.89
CA THR A 93 -2.96 -1.24 -13.07
C THR A 93 -2.08 -1.34 -14.31
N PHE A 94 -2.48 -2.22 -15.22
CA PHE A 94 -1.74 -2.58 -16.41
C PHE A 94 -2.68 -2.71 -17.60
N ASP A 95 -2.18 -2.36 -18.79
CA ASP A 95 -2.87 -2.66 -20.03
C ASP A 95 -2.76 -4.15 -20.39
N LYS A 96 -3.42 -4.55 -21.49
CA LYS A 96 -3.42 -5.95 -21.97
C LYS A 96 -2.03 -6.46 -22.38
N GLN A 97 -1.07 -5.58 -22.65
CA GLN A 97 0.32 -5.94 -22.94
C GLN A 97 1.18 -6.03 -21.68
N GLY A 98 0.64 -5.67 -20.52
CA GLY A 98 1.37 -5.64 -19.25
C GLY A 98 2.12 -4.33 -19.01
N ASN A 99 1.85 -3.27 -19.77
CA ASN A 99 2.45 -1.96 -19.50
C ASN A 99 1.76 -1.31 -18.30
N TYR A 100 2.56 -0.75 -17.40
CA TYR A 100 2.09 0.00 -16.24
C TYR A 100 1.25 1.22 -16.65
N ILE A 101 0.16 1.48 -15.92
CA ILE A 101 -0.73 2.63 -16.14
C ILE A 101 -0.74 3.54 -14.91
N ASP A 102 -1.01 2.98 -13.74
CA ASP A 102 -1.20 3.74 -12.50
C ASP A 102 -1.07 2.85 -11.26
N SER A 103 -0.87 3.47 -10.10
CA SER A 103 -0.74 2.77 -8.82
C SER A 103 -1.25 3.59 -7.63
N ILE A 104 -1.56 2.87 -6.54
CA ILE A 104 -1.94 3.47 -5.26
C ILE A 104 -1.55 2.55 -4.11
N ILE A 105 -1.01 3.13 -3.04
CA ILE A 105 -0.72 2.41 -1.79
C ILE A 105 -2.01 2.30 -0.99
N LEU A 106 -2.50 1.06 -0.85
CA LEU A 106 -3.79 0.76 -0.23
C LEU A 106 -3.68 0.47 1.26
N TYR A 107 -2.57 -0.10 1.69
CA TYR A 107 -2.34 -0.48 3.07
C TYR A 107 -0.89 -0.19 3.43
N TYR A 108 -0.71 0.32 4.64
CA TYR A 108 0.53 0.24 5.38
C TYR A 108 0.19 0.25 6.87
N ARG A 109 1.15 -0.21 7.68
CA ARG A 109 1.08 -0.07 9.12
C ARG A 109 2.45 0.25 9.65
N LEU A 110 2.53 1.34 10.41
CA LEU A 110 3.70 1.79 11.14
C LEU A 110 3.33 1.87 12.62
N VAL A 111 4.19 1.32 13.48
CA VAL A 111 4.02 1.39 14.93
C VAL A 111 5.38 1.74 15.53
N ASP A 112 5.52 2.97 15.99
CA ASP A 112 6.64 3.45 16.80
C ASP A 112 6.11 4.38 17.93
N GLU A 113 6.80 5.48 18.27
CA GLU A 113 6.29 6.54 19.14
C GLU A 113 5.02 7.21 18.59
N CYS A 114 4.90 7.23 17.26
CA CYS A 114 3.67 7.51 16.54
C CYS A 114 3.15 6.21 15.90
N SER A 115 1.83 6.10 15.74
CA SER A 115 1.21 4.97 15.06
C SER A 115 0.42 5.44 13.86
N SER A 116 0.55 4.72 12.75
CA SER A 116 -0.24 4.96 11.55
C SER A 116 -0.74 3.67 10.95
N GLU A 117 -2.00 3.68 10.55
CA GLU A 117 -2.63 2.57 9.87
C GLU A 117 -3.43 3.09 8.68
N ARG A 118 -3.17 2.49 7.52
CA ARG A 118 -4.02 2.66 6.35
C ARG A 118 -4.71 1.34 6.05
N THR A 119 -6.04 1.35 6.04
CA THR A 119 -6.85 0.20 5.68
C THR A 119 -7.67 0.50 4.43
N PHE A 120 -8.13 -0.55 3.75
CA PHE A 120 -8.89 -0.39 2.52
C PHE A 120 -9.95 -1.47 2.32
N CYS A 121 -10.94 -1.15 1.49
CA CYS A 121 -11.80 -2.14 0.87
C CYS A 121 -11.99 -1.83 -0.62
N ILE A 122 -12.07 -2.88 -1.44
CA ILE A 122 -12.37 -2.79 -2.86
C ILE A 122 -13.71 -3.49 -3.09
N ASP A 123 -14.68 -2.77 -3.61
CA ASP A 123 -15.99 -3.34 -3.92
C ASP A 123 -16.02 -4.04 -5.29
N LYS A 124 -17.15 -4.67 -5.61
CA LYS A 124 -17.36 -5.37 -6.88
C LYS A 124 -17.35 -4.46 -8.12
N ASN A 125 -17.48 -3.15 -7.93
CA ASN A 125 -17.45 -2.15 -8.99
C ASN A 125 -16.07 -1.48 -9.08
N PHE A 126 -15.05 -2.04 -8.42
CA PHE A 126 -13.69 -1.52 -8.34
C PHE A 126 -13.61 -0.10 -7.74
N LYS A 127 -14.60 0.23 -6.89
CA LYS A 127 -14.51 1.38 -6.00
C LYS A 127 -13.63 1.01 -4.82
N ILE A 128 -12.63 1.84 -4.56
CA ILE A 128 -11.65 1.65 -3.50
C ILE A 128 -11.98 2.67 -2.42
N LYS A 129 -12.22 2.22 -1.20
CA LYS A 129 -12.30 3.09 -0.03
C LYS A 129 -11.05 2.89 0.79
N ILE A 130 -10.36 3.97 1.14
CA ILE A 130 -9.16 3.98 1.97
C ILE A 130 -9.47 4.77 3.22
N GLN A 131 -9.09 4.24 4.38
CA GLN A 131 -9.13 4.93 5.66
C GLN A 131 -7.70 5.03 6.16
N THR A 132 -7.25 6.24 6.45
CA THR A 132 -5.92 6.51 7.00
C THR A 132 -6.10 7.12 8.37
N GLU A 133 -5.45 6.52 9.35
CA GLU A 133 -5.39 6.97 10.74
C GLU A 133 -3.91 7.20 11.09
N PHE A 134 -3.63 8.30 11.77
CA PHE A 134 -2.32 8.62 12.33
C PHE A 134 -2.53 9.24 13.69
N GLY A 135 -1.80 8.76 14.70
CA GLY A 135 -1.80 9.29 16.05
C GLY A 135 -0.39 9.39 16.59
N CYS A 136 -0.05 10.52 17.18
CA CYS A 136 1.17 10.70 17.94
C CYS A 136 0.87 11.47 19.22
N THR A 137 1.35 10.96 20.36
CA THR A 137 1.24 11.65 21.64
C THR A 137 2.42 12.61 21.79
N ALA A 138 2.17 13.78 22.39
CA ALA A 138 3.22 14.71 22.76
C ALA A 138 4.29 14.02 23.64
N ILE A 139 5.54 14.01 23.18
CA ILE A 139 6.66 13.42 23.92
C ILE A 139 7.33 14.48 24.81
N GLU A 140 7.43 15.72 24.32
CA GLU A 140 7.87 16.85 25.13
C GLU A 140 6.70 17.58 25.81
N LYS A 141 7.01 18.28 26.90
CA LYS A 141 6.01 18.92 27.77
C LYS A 141 5.18 20.00 27.07
N ASP A 142 5.74 20.58 26.00
CA ASP A 142 5.14 21.69 25.25
C ASP A 142 4.63 21.26 23.86
N ASP A 143 4.73 19.97 23.51
CA ASP A 143 4.15 19.44 22.27
C ASP A 143 2.64 19.21 22.43
N GLU A 144 1.91 19.26 21.32
CA GLU A 144 0.49 18.90 21.27
C GLU A 144 0.33 17.49 20.70
N ASP A 145 -0.63 16.74 21.24
CA ASP A 145 -1.06 15.48 20.64
C ASP A 145 -1.54 15.72 19.21
N PHE A 146 -1.11 14.89 18.28
CA PHE A 146 -1.57 14.93 16.90
C PHE A 146 -2.41 13.70 16.58
N ASN A 147 -3.61 13.94 16.06
CA ASN A 147 -4.49 12.91 15.53
C ASN A 147 -5.01 13.32 14.16
N PHE A 148 -4.94 12.39 13.22
CA PHE A 148 -5.41 12.57 11.86
C PHE A 148 -6.20 11.35 11.42
N GLU A 149 -7.40 11.59 10.91
CA GLU A 149 -8.25 10.58 10.32
C GLU A 149 -8.77 11.10 8.98
N GLN A 150 -8.57 10.31 7.93
CA GLN A 150 -9.08 10.63 6.60
C GLN A 150 -9.69 9.41 5.95
N THR A 151 -10.84 9.60 5.31
CA THR A 151 -11.47 8.59 4.46
C THR A 151 -11.54 9.10 3.04
N ASP A 152 -10.91 8.37 2.13
CA ASP A 152 -10.88 8.69 0.71
C ASP A 152 -11.53 7.59 -0.12
N THR A 153 -12.06 7.99 -1.25
CA THR A 153 -12.67 7.09 -2.20
C THR A 153 -12.03 7.28 -3.56
N PHE A 154 -11.69 6.17 -4.20
CA PHE A 154 -11.13 6.13 -5.54
C PHE A 154 -11.93 5.19 -6.42
N LYS A 155 -11.79 5.37 -7.73
CA LYS A 155 -12.30 4.46 -8.75
C LYS A 155 -11.22 4.18 -9.78
N ILE A 156 -11.15 2.94 -10.25
CA ILE A 156 -10.37 2.59 -11.44
C ILE A 156 -11.22 2.89 -12.68
N THR A 157 -10.74 3.76 -13.56
CA THR A 157 -11.41 4.10 -14.82
C THR A 157 -11.28 2.98 -15.85
N GLU A 158 -12.02 3.08 -16.95
CA GLU A 158 -11.90 2.15 -18.10
C GLU A 158 -10.52 2.17 -18.76
N THR A 159 -9.76 3.27 -18.57
CA THR A 159 -8.37 3.40 -19.03
C THR A 159 -7.35 2.89 -18.02
N GLY A 160 -7.79 2.34 -16.88
CA GLY A 160 -6.95 1.87 -15.80
C GLY A 160 -6.43 2.96 -14.85
N LYS A 161 -6.74 4.25 -15.08
CA LYS A 161 -6.34 5.34 -14.18
C LYS A 161 -7.08 5.26 -12.85
N ILE A 162 -6.41 5.61 -11.77
CA ILE A 162 -6.98 5.63 -10.43
C ILE A 162 -7.32 7.08 -10.09
N VAL A 163 -8.61 7.37 -9.92
CA VAL A 163 -9.11 8.73 -9.71
C VAL A 163 -9.83 8.85 -8.38
N LYS A 164 -9.50 9.89 -7.61
CA LYS A 164 -10.23 10.27 -6.40
C LYS A 164 -11.65 10.71 -6.78
N GLN A 165 -12.65 10.32 -5.98
CA GLN A 165 -14.08 10.61 -6.18
C GLN A 165 -14.57 11.73 -5.27
#